data_AF-A0A0F2L5L3-F1
#
_entry.id   AF-A0A0F2L5L3-F1
#
_cell.length_a   1.000
_cell.length_b   1.000
_cell.length_c   1.000
_cell.angle_alpha   90.00
_cell.angle_beta   90.00
_cell.angle_gamma   90.00
#
_symmetry.space_group_name_H-M   'P 1'
#
loop_
_entity.id
_entity.type
_entity.pdbx_description
1 polymer ?
#
loop_
_entity_poly.entity_id
_entity_poly.type
_entity_poly.pdbx_seq_one_letter_code
_entity_poly.pdbx_strand_id
1 'polypeptide(L)'
;MSVQGIVCPKCGSRRISIVVADALTFKCMDCGYTWSPSLPAQGLVSTRAGELHWTEVKKVMEDAINYVRRLLEDGVDGCDDIISKVQEMYGKVLTTREIIKVVIISMKRYLEEIRYRDVNEYARLNSELGRCRELMAK
;
A
#
# COMPACT_ATOMS: atom_id res chain seq x y z
N MET A 1 22.98 -19.04 8.29
CA MET A 1 21.52 -19.00 8.54
C MET A 1 20.81 -19.16 7.20
N SER A 2 20.16 -20.31 6.96
CA SER A 2 19.38 -20.54 5.74
C SER A 2 18.06 -19.78 5.84
N VAL A 3 17.79 -18.90 4.89
CA VAL A 3 16.49 -18.22 4.80
C VAL A 3 15.47 -19.29 4.41
N GLN A 4 14.70 -19.77 5.39
CA GLN A 4 13.63 -20.73 5.16
C GLN A 4 12.63 -20.12 4.16
N GLY A 5 12.39 -20.82 3.04
CA GLY A 5 11.38 -20.45 2.05
C GLY A 5 11.87 -19.91 0.71
N ILE A 6 13.17 -19.63 0.54
CA ILE A 6 13.69 -19.16 -0.75
C ILE A 6 14.26 -20.34 -1.55
N VAL A 7 13.77 -20.51 -2.78
CA VAL A 7 14.18 -21.55 -3.72
C VAL A 7 14.69 -20.88 -5.00
N CYS A 8 15.79 -21.36 -5.55
CA CYS A 8 16.30 -20.86 -6.81
C CYS A 8 15.27 -21.12 -7.92
N PRO A 9 14.79 -20.07 -8.62
CA PRO A 9 13.78 -20.23 -9.67
C PRO A 9 14.30 -21.01 -10.88
N LYS A 10 15.63 -21.12 -11.04
CA LYS A 10 16.27 -21.81 -12.16
C LYS A 10 16.50 -23.30 -11.93
N CYS A 11 16.84 -23.70 -10.69
CA CYS A 11 17.27 -25.08 -10.42
C CYS A 11 16.61 -25.74 -9.21
N GLY A 12 15.70 -25.05 -8.50
CA GLY A 12 15.03 -25.60 -7.32
C GLY A 12 15.92 -25.72 -6.08
N SER A 13 17.19 -25.31 -6.15
CA SER A 13 18.10 -25.38 -5.01
C SER A 13 17.73 -24.40 -3.90
N ARG A 14 17.90 -24.84 -2.64
CA ARG A 14 17.79 -24.03 -1.43
C ARG A 14 19.14 -23.50 -0.93
N ARG A 15 20.23 -23.82 -1.63
CA ARG A 15 21.58 -23.33 -1.31
C ARG A 15 21.80 -21.95 -1.94
N ILE A 16 21.47 -20.93 -1.16
CA ILE A 16 21.42 -19.53 -1.61
C ILE A 16 22.35 -18.70 -0.74
N SER A 17 23.20 -17.89 -1.37
CA SER A 17 23.97 -16.84 -0.72
C SER A 17 23.36 -15.47 -0.97
N ILE A 18 23.50 -14.58 0.01
CA ILE A 18 23.11 -13.17 -0.11
C ILE A 18 24.34 -12.40 -0.56
N VAL A 19 24.22 -11.69 -1.68
CA VAL A 19 25.23 -10.77 -2.19
C VAL A 19 24.71 -9.36 -1.92
N VAL A 20 25.34 -8.64 -0.99
CA VAL A 20 24.96 -7.26 -0.65
C VAL A 20 25.67 -6.33 -1.61
N ALA A 21 24.91 -5.74 -2.54
CA ALA A 21 25.35 -4.65 -3.40
C ALA A 21 24.14 -3.78 -3.69
N ASP A 22 23.91 -2.72 -2.90
CA ASP A 22 22.85 -1.69 -2.97
C ASP A 22 21.38 -2.15 -3.05
N ALA A 23 21.11 -3.42 -3.39
CA ALA A 23 19.84 -4.12 -3.41
C ALA A 23 20.06 -5.59 -3.02
N LEU A 24 19.13 -6.17 -2.25
CA LEU A 24 19.19 -7.57 -1.82
C LEU A 24 19.23 -8.50 -3.04
N THR A 25 20.39 -9.07 -3.34
CA THR A 25 20.57 -9.98 -4.48
C THR A 25 20.91 -11.37 -3.96
N PHE A 26 20.15 -12.36 -4.40
CA PHE A 26 20.42 -13.76 -4.09
C PHE A 26 21.28 -14.37 -5.19
N LYS A 27 22.24 -15.21 -4.81
CA LYS A 27 23.02 -16.05 -5.72
C LYS A 27 22.82 -17.51 -5.35
N CYS A 28 22.41 -18.32 -6.31
CA CYS A 28 22.39 -19.77 -6.13
C CYS A 28 23.82 -20.30 -6.11
N MET A 29 24.17 -21.06 -5.09
CA MET A 29 25.50 -21.65 -4.95
C MET A 29 25.71 -22.86 -5.87
N ASP A 30 24.63 -23.50 -6.35
CA ASP A 30 24.72 -24.69 -7.19
C ASP A 30 24.70 -24.37 -8.69
N CYS A 31 23.91 -23.39 -9.15
CA CYS A 31 23.84 -23.02 -10.57
C CYS A 31 24.39 -21.63 -10.89
N GLY A 32 24.88 -20.90 -9.88
CA GLY A 32 25.45 -19.55 -10.04
C GLY A 32 24.45 -18.46 -10.40
N TYR A 33 23.17 -18.81 -10.62
CA TYR A 33 22.13 -17.86 -11.01
C TYR A 33 21.91 -16.81 -9.93
N THR A 34 21.90 -15.54 -10.34
CA THR A 34 21.61 -14.41 -9.48
C THR A 34 20.21 -13.87 -9.77
N TRP A 35 19.47 -13.55 -8.72
CA TRP A 35 18.19 -12.87 -8.85
C TRP A 35 17.97 -11.94 -7.67
N SER A 36 17.33 -10.82 -7.94
CA SER A 36 16.74 -10.00 -6.89
C SER A 36 15.33 -10.50 -6.65
N PRO A 37 14.92 -10.74 -5.40
CA PRO A 37 13.57 -11.14 -5.12
C PRO A 37 12.62 -9.97 -5.44
N SER A 38 11.42 -10.26 -5.93
CA SER A 38 10.29 -9.33 -5.89
C SER A 38 9.72 -9.20 -4.48
N LEU A 39 10.59 -9.09 -3.47
CA LEU A 39 10.17 -8.82 -2.11
C LEU A 39 9.93 -7.31 -2.02
N PRO A 40 8.72 -6.84 -1.67
CA PRO A 40 8.51 -5.43 -1.36
C PRO A 40 9.46 -5.06 -0.22
N ALA A 41 10.29 -4.03 -0.45
CA ALA A 41 11.34 -3.48 0.42
C ALA A 41 11.39 -4.10 1.83
N GLN A 42 12.31 -5.05 2.04
CA GLN A 42 12.56 -5.63 3.37
C GLN A 42 13.48 -4.68 4.14
N GLY A 43 12.91 -3.87 5.02
CA GLY A 43 13.69 -3.02 5.92
C GLY A 43 12.87 -2.01 6.69
N LEU A 44 13.60 -1.07 7.31
CA LEU A 44 13.03 0.11 7.92
C LEU A 44 12.69 1.14 6.84
N VAL A 45 11.53 1.76 6.97
CA VAL A 45 11.04 2.85 6.14
C VAL A 45 11.14 4.12 6.98
N SER A 46 11.83 5.13 6.45
CA SER A 46 11.90 6.44 7.11
C SER A 46 10.58 7.19 6.90
N THR A 47 9.91 7.48 8.01
CA THR A 47 8.65 8.25 8.04
C THR A 47 8.82 9.48 8.94
N ARG A 48 7.82 10.38 8.98
CA ARG A 48 7.85 11.52 9.92
C ARG A 48 7.68 11.06 11.38
N ALA A 49 7.18 9.85 11.61
CA ALA A 49 7.11 9.21 12.92
C ALA A 49 8.45 8.55 13.34
N GLY A 50 9.44 8.50 12.43
CA GLY A 50 10.71 7.80 12.63
C GLY A 50 10.88 6.62 11.67
N GLU A 51 11.88 5.79 11.94
CA GLU A 51 12.13 4.56 11.19
C GLU A 51 11.19 3.46 11.66
N LEU A 52 10.34 2.97 10.74
CA LEU A 52 9.33 1.94 11.03
C LEU A 52 9.59 0.71 10.18
N HIS A 53 9.36 -0.49 10.71
CA HIS A 53 9.46 -1.68 9.88
C HIS A 53 8.36 -1.66 8.80
N TRP A 54 8.70 -2.08 7.57
CA TRP A 54 7.77 -2.03 6.44
C TRP A 54 6.41 -2.72 6.69
N THR A 55 6.37 -3.74 7.55
CA THR A 55 5.12 -4.40 7.94
C THR A 55 4.20 -3.50 8.75
N GLU A 56 4.76 -2.62 9.59
CA GLU A 56 3.99 -1.64 10.37
C GLU A 56 3.39 -0.59 9.44
N VAL A 57 4.15 -0.13 8.45
CA VAL A 57 3.64 0.79 7.41
C VAL A 57 2.50 0.15 6.61
N LYS A 58 2.62 -1.14 6.24
CA LYS A 58 1.52 -1.87 5.57
C LYS A 58 0.28 -1.98 6.43
N LYS A 59 0.43 -2.31 7.73
CA LYS A 59 -0.69 -2.35 8.66
C LYS A 59 -1.38 -0.99 8.74
N VAL A 60 -0.61 0.10 8.82
CA VAL A 60 -1.15 1.46 8.80
C VAL A 60 -1.90 1.76 7.51
N MET A 61 -1.43 1.31 6.34
CA MET A 61 -2.19 1.44 5.09
C MET A 61 -3.51 0.68 5.12
N GLU A 62 -3.54 -0.53 5.68
CA GLU A 62 -4.78 -1.32 5.84
C GLU A 62 -5.75 -0.64 6.82
N ASP A 63 -5.24 -0.15 7.95
CA ASP A 63 -6.03 0.60 8.94
C ASP A 63 -6.60 1.89 8.35
N ALA A 64 -5.82 2.58 7.49
CA ALA A 64 -6.27 3.76 6.76
C ALA A 64 -7.38 3.44 5.74
N ILE A 65 -7.30 2.31 5.02
CA ILE A 65 -8.39 1.84 4.14
C ILE A 65 -9.66 1.61 4.95
N ASN A 66 -9.57 0.90 6.08
CA ASN A 66 -10.72 0.64 6.95
C ASN A 66 -11.28 1.91 7.58
N TYR A 67 -10.43 2.90 7.83
CA TYR A 67 -10.88 4.20 8.31
C TYR A 67 -11.64 4.98 7.25
N VAL A 68 -11.16 5.02 6.00
CA VAL A 68 -11.90 5.65 4.89
C VAL A 68 -13.26 5.00 4.69
N ARG A 69 -13.34 3.67 4.76
CA ARG A 69 -14.63 2.96 4.71
C ARG A 69 -15.60 3.46 5.79
N ARG A 70 -15.16 3.56 7.04
CA ARG A 70 -15.99 4.06 8.14
C ARG A 70 -16.45 5.50 7.91
N LEU A 71 -15.57 6.36 7.41
CA LEU A 71 -15.93 7.74 7.05
C LEU A 71 -17.04 7.79 6.02
N LEU A 72 -16.98 6.94 4.99
CA LEU A 72 -18.02 6.83 3.96
C LEU A 72 -19.35 6.33 4.55
N GLU A 73 -19.30 5.32 5.41
CA GLU A 73 -20.48 4.79 6.14
C GLU A 73 -21.10 5.85 7.08
N ASP A 74 -20.27 6.73 7.66
CA ASP A 74 -20.69 7.87 8.50
C ASP A 74 -21.16 9.08 7.67
N GLY A 75 -21.18 8.98 6.34
CA GLY A 75 -21.65 10.04 5.43
C GLY A 75 -20.63 11.13 5.11
N VAL A 76 -19.36 10.93 5.43
CA VAL A 76 -18.26 11.81 4.99
C VAL A 76 -17.79 11.37 3.61
N ASP A 77 -18.21 12.09 2.58
CA ASP A 77 -18.00 11.70 1.18
C ASP A 77 -17.18 12.71 0.35
N GLY A 78 -16.93 13.91 0.88
CA GLY A 78 -16.09 14.93 0.24
C GLY A 78 -14.64 14.48 0.14
N CYS A 79 -14.06 14.54 -1.07
CA CYS A 79 -12.68 14.07 -1.31
C CYS A 79 -11.66 14.76 -0.37
N ASP A 80 -11.72 16.08 -0.28
CA ASP A 80 -10.80 16.88 0.55
C ASP A 80 -11.00 16.62 2.05
N ASP A 81 -12.24 16.38 2.48
CA ASP A 81 -12.58 16.08 3.88
C ASP A 81 -12.03 14.70 4.28
N ILE A 82 -12.21 13.69 3.41
CA ILE A 82 -11.68 12.34 3.63
C ILE A 82 -10.14 12.41 3.68
N ILE A 83 -9.49 13.07 2.71
CA ILE A 83 -8.03 13.22 2.68
C ILE A 83 -7.54 13.90 3.96
N SER A 84 -8.20 15.00 4.38
CA SER A 84 -7.82 15.75 5.57
C SER A 84 -7.91 14.89 6.84
N LYS A 85 -9.01 14.14 7.02
CA LYS A 85 -9.18 13.23 8.16
C LYS A 85 -8.18 12.09 8.17
N VAL A 86 -7.86 11.51 7.01
CA VAL A 86 -6.86 10.43 6.91
C VAL A 86 -5.45 10.99 7.14
N GLN A 87 -5.16 12.20 6.65
CA GLN A 87 -3.90 12.90 6.87
C GLN A 87 -3.68 13.29 8.34
N GLU A 88 -4.72 13.71 9.03
CA GLU A 88 -4.68 13.99 10.47
C GLU A 88 -4.30 12.73 11.27
N MET A 89 -4.95 11.60 10.95
CA MET A 89 -4.74 10.33 11.64
C MET A 89 -3.41 9.64 11.30
N TYR A 90 -3.04 9.60 10.02
CA TYR A 90 -1.95 8.74 9.52
C TYR A 90 -0.81 9.50 8.86
N GLY A 91 -0.89 10.83 8.77
CA GLY A 91 0.08 11.67 8.06
C GLY A 91 1.49 11.74 8.66
N LYS A 92 1.69 11.17 9.86
CA LYS A 92 3.03 10.95 10.42
C LYS A 92 3.73 9.74 9.80
N VAL A 93 2.97 8.74 9.37
CA VAL A 93 3.50 7.49 8.81
C VAL A 93 3.40 7.50 7.28
N LEU A 94 2.27 7.93 6.74
CA LEU A 94 1.99 7.94 5.31
C LEU A 94 2.26 9.31 4.70
N THR A 95 2.83 9.32 3.50
CA THR A 95 2.92 10.53 2.67
C THR A 95 1.54 10.92 2.14
N THR A 96 1.37 12.20 1.78
CA THR A 96 0.14 12.70 1.16
C THR A 96 -0.24 11.91 -0.10
N ARG A 97 0.76 11.49 -0.89
CA ARG A 97 0.52 10.67 -2.08
C ARG A 97 -0.01 9.28 -1.74
N GLU A 98 0.51 8.64 -0.69
CA GLU A 98 0.00 7.35 -0.22
C GLU A 98 -1.41 7.46 0.35
N ILE A 99 -1.69 8.55 1.06
CA ILE A 99 -3.03 8.86 1.59
C ILE A 99 -4.04 8.99 0.45
N ILE A 100 -3.75 9.81 -0.56
CA ILE A 100 -4.63 9.96 -1.74
C ILE A 100 -4.86 8.61 -2.42
N LYS A 101 -3.82 7.78 -2.54
CA LYS A 101 -3.94 6.43 -3.10
C LYS A 101 -4.84 5.53 -2.27
N VAL A 102 -4.70 5.53 -0.94
CA VAL A 102 -5.56 4.78 -0.02
C VAL A 102 -7.01 5.22 -0.15
N VAL A 103 -7.28 6.52 -0.19
CA VAL A 103 -8.62 7.09 -0.36
C VAL A 103 -9.25 6.60 -1.66
N ILE A 104 -8.54 6.72 -2.78
CA ILE A 104 -9.04 6.27 -4.10
C ILE A 104 -9.33 4.77 -4.13
N ILE A 105 -8.46 3.95 -3.54
CA ILE A 105 -8.67 2.50 -3.48
C ILE A 105 -9.91 2.17 -2.65
N SER A 106 -10.06 2.80 -1.49
CA SER A 106 -11.18 2.54 -0.58
C SER A 106 -12.51 3.02 -1.16
N MET A 107 -12.55 4.23 -1.73
CA MET A 107 -13.75 4.76 -2.39
C MET A 107 -14.17 3.90 -3.58
N LYS A 108 -13.23 3.39 -4.39
CA LYS A 108 -13.54 2.45 -5.48
C LYS A 108 -14.23 1.19 -4.96
N ARG A 109 -13.68 0.58 -3.91
CA ARG A 109 -14.25 -0.63 -3.29
C ARG A 109 -15.65 -0.36 -2.74
N TYR A 110 -15.83 0.76 -2.05
CA TYR A 110 -17.13 1.14 -1.51
C TYR A 110 -18.17 1.39 -2.61
N LEU A 111 -17.78 2.07 -3.70
CA LEU A 111 -18.65 2.27 -4.87
C LEU A 111 -19.10 0.95 -5.50
N GLU A 112 -18.24 -0.06 -5.59
CA GLU A 112 -18.63 -1.40 -6.06
C GLU A 112 -19.68 -2.04 -5.16
N GLU A 113 -19.60 -1.83 -3.84
CA GLU A 113 -20.56 -2.34 -2.86
C GLU A 113 -21.94 -1.65 -2.95
N ILE A 114 -21.98 -0.34 -3.24
CA ILE A 114 -23.23 0.44 -3.25
C ILE A 114 -23.86 0.63 -4.63
N ARG A 115 -23.16 0.24 -5.72
CA ARG A 115 -23.54 0.49 -7.12
C ARG A 115 -25.01 0.21 -7.47
N TYR A 116 -25.58 -0.84 -6.90
CA TYR A 116 -26.96 -1.26 -7.15
C TYR A 116 -27.92 -1.00 -5.98
N ARG A 117 -27.40 -0.50 -4.84
CA ARG A 117 -28.18 -0.22 -3.62
C ARG A 117 -28.66 1.22 -3.58
N ASP A 118 -27.78 2.17 -3.89
CA ASP A 118 -28.11 3.60 -3.89
C ASP A 118 -27.43 4.30 -5.08
N VAL A 119 -28.23 4.57 -6.12
CA VAL A 119 -27.74 5.18 -7.37
C VAL A 119 -27.36 6.65 -7.16
N ASN A 120 -28.03 7.36 -6.25
CA ASN A 120 -27.77 8.77 -5.99
C ASN A 120 -26.46 8.93 -5.21
N GLU A 121 -26.28 8.12 -4.16
CA GLU A 121 -25.03 8.05 -3.41
C GLU A 121 -23.87 7.64 -4.32
N TYR A 122 -24.07 6.62 -5.16
CA TYR A 122 -23.06 6.18 -6.13
C TYR A 122 -22.63 7.32 -7.08
N ALA A 123 -23.58 8.04 -7.66
CA ALA A 123 -23.27 9.14 -8.59
C ALA A 123 -22.46 10.25 -7.90
N ARG A 124 -22.86 10.63 -6.68
CA ARG A 124 -22.18 11.65 -5.88
C ARG A 124 -20.75 11.22 -5.54
N LEU A 125 -20.57 10.03 -4.98
CA LEU A 125 -19.26 9.50 -4.60
C LEU A 125 -18.35 9.26 -5.81
N ASN A 126 -18.90 8.89 -6.96
CA ASN A 126 -18.11 8.73 -8.18
C ASN A 126 -17.58 10.07 -8.71
N SER A 127 -18.31 11.17 -8.50
CA SER A 127 -17.82 12.53 -8.79
C SER A 127 -16.66 12.91 -7.85
N GLU A 128 -16.81 12.67 -6.55
CA GLU A 128 -15.76 12.93 -5.55
C GLU A 128 -14.51 12.08 -5.79
N LEU A 129 -14.67 10.82 -6.19
CA LEU A 129 -13.57 9.95 -6.62
C LEU A 129 -12.81 10.54 -7.82
N GLY A 130 -13.52 11.22 -8.74
CA GLY A 130 -12.91 11.96 -9.84
C GLY A 130 -11.96 13.05 -9.33
N ARG A 131 -12.43 13.87 -8.38
CA ARG A 131 -11.61 14.93 -7.76
C ARG A 131 -10.36 14.37 -7.08
N CYS A 132 -10.50 13.27 -6.35
CA CYS A 132 -9.33 12.62 -5.72
C CYS A 132 -8.29 12.16 -6.75
N ARG A 133 -8.72 11.66 -7.92
CA ARG A 133 -7.79 11.26 -8.98
C ARG A 133 -7.06 12.45 -9.60
N GLU A 134 -7.74 13.59 -9.75
CA GLU A 134 -7.11 14.83 -10.23
C GLU A 134 -6.02 15.30 -9.28
N LEU A 135 -6.24 15.19 -7.97
CA LEU A 135 -5.21 15.49 -6.97
C LEU A 135 -4.01 14.54 -7.04
N MET A 136 -4.19 13.27 -7.45
CA MET A 136 -3.08 12.33 -7.65
C MET A 136 -2.27 12.60 -8.93
N ALA A 137 -2.87 13.28 -9.90
CA ALA A 137 -2.26 13.60 -11.19
C ALA A 137 -1.43 14.88 -11.18
N LYS A 138 -1.58 15.71 -10.13
CA LYS A 138 -0.76 16.90 -9.85
C LYS A 138 0.49 16.52 -9.05
#